data_AF-A0A5N9CRN9-F1
#
_entry.id   AF-A0A5N9CRN9-F1
#
_cell.length_a   1.000
_cell.length_b   1.000
_cell.length_c   1.000
_cell.angle_alpha   90.00
_cell.angle_beta   90.00
_cell.angle_gamma   90.00
#
_symmetry.space_group_name_H-M   'P 1'
#
loop_
_entity.id
_entity.type
_entity.pdbx_description
1 polymer ?
#
loop_
_entity_poly.entity_id
_entity_poly.type
_entity_poly.pdbx_seq_one_letter_code
_entity_poly.pdbx_strand_id
1 'polypeptide(L)'
;MHDKKMAGGDAVQIAPHVYKVVLENEHVRVLYTRTGPGDSSEMHSHPNMVGYAISDCTWDLTGPDGPTVLVPVKAGETFYLDAVDHSAHDVGTTGSHALLIELKK
;
A
#
# COMPACT_ATOMS: atom_id res chain seq x y z
N MET A 1 -7.64 13.61 -16.96
CA MET A 1 -6.96 12.92 -15.84
C MET A 1 -5.51 12.79 -16.25
N HIS A 2 -4.59 13.42 -15.52
CA HIS A 2 -3.17 13.36 -15.86
C HIS A 2 -2.60 12.08 -15.25
N ASP A 3 -2.10 11.16 -16.09
CA ASP A 3 -1.32 10.01 -15.63
C ASP A 3 -0.08 10.56 -14.90
N LYS A 4 -0.06 10.47 -13.57
CA LYS A 4 1.11 10.80 -12.77
C LYS A 4 2.20 9.78 -13.11
N LYS A 5 3.36 10.27 -13.56
CA LYS A 5 4.51 9.41 -13.83
C LYS A 5 5.06 8.91 -12.49
N MET A 6 4.85 7.63 -12.22
CA MET A 6 5.40 6.93 -11.05
C MET A 6 6.93 6.98 -11.06
N ALA A 7 7.53 7.35 -9.93
CA ALA A 7 8.98 7.42 -9.76
C ALA A 7 9.54 6.22 -8.99
N GLY A 8 8.72 5.55 -8.17
CA GLY A 8 9.14 4.38 -7.39
C GLY A 8 9.18 3.09 -8.22
N GLY A 9 9.92 2.10 -7.71
CA GLY A 9 9.88 0.73 -8.23
C GLY A 9 8.60 -0.02 -7.81
N ASP A 10 8.37 -1.20 -8.38
CA ASP A 10 7.24 -2.06 -8.02
C ASP A 10 7.27 -2.48 -6.54
N ALA A 11 6.15 -2.36 -5.85
CA ALA A 11 6.02 -2.65 -4.42
C ALA A 11 6.53 -4.05 -4.02
N VAL A 12 6.22 -5.08 -4.81
CA VAL A 12 6.60 -6.47 -4.51
C VAL A 12 8.11 -6.68 -4.66
N GLN A 13 8.74 -5.96 -5.59
CA GLN A 13 10.19 -6.03 -5.77
C GLN A 13 10.96 -5.24 -4.71
N ILE A 14 10.43 -4.07 -4.31
CA ILE A 14 11.09 -3.18 -3.36
C ILE A 14 10.94 -3.67 -1.92
N ALA A 15 9.74 -4.06 -1.52
CA ALA A 15 9.43 -4.52 -0.17
C ALA A 15 8.80 -5.92 -0.17
N PRO A 16 9.53 -6.96 -0.62
CA PRO A 16 9.02 -8.34 -0.69
C PRO A 16 8.69 -8.95 0.69
N HIS A 17 9.19 -8.34 1.77
CA HIS A 17 8.83 -8.71 3.14
C HIS A 17 7.44 -8.21 3.56
N VAL A 18 6.90 -7.19 2.89
CA VAL A 18 5.56 -6.61 3.17
C VAL A 18 4.52 -7.14 2.19
N TYR A 19 4.86 -7.21 0.90
CA TYR A 19 3.90 -7.46 -0.18
C TYR A 19 4.01 -8.87 -0.75
N LYS A 20 2.88 -9.57 -0.80
CA LYS A 20 2.76 -10.86 -1.48
C LYS A 20 1.67 -10.83 -2.53
N VAL A 21 2.00 -11.19 -3.77
CA VAL A 21 0.99 -11.43 -4.82
C VAL A 21 0.18 -12.67 -4.46
N VAL A 22 -1.14 -12.51 -4.34
CA VAL A 22 -2.07 -13.61 -4.04
C VAL A 22 -3.03 -13.93 -5.19
N LEU A 23 -3.20 -13.00 -6.12
CA LEU A 23 -3.91 -13.22 -7.38
C LEU A 23 -3.37 -12.24 -8.42
N GLU A 24 -3.24 -12.69 -9.67
CA GLU A 24 -2.90 -11.80 -10.78
C GLU A 24 -3.55 -12.30 -12.07
N ASN A 25 -4.21 -11.39 -12.78
CA ASN A 25 -4.77 -11.64 -14.10
C ASN A 25 -4.62 -10.39 -15.00
N GLU A 26 -5.36 -10.32 -16.10
CA GLU A 26 -5.33 -9.20 -17.04
C GLU A 26 -5.88 -7.90 -16.46
N HIS A 27 -6.84 -7.97 -15.53
CA HIS A 27 -7.56 -6.80 -15.02
C HIS A 27 -7.01 -6.28 -13.69
N VAL A 28 -6.52 -7.19 -12.84
CA VAL A 28 -6.08 -6.86 -11.48
C VAL A 28 -4.84 -7.64 -11.06
N ARG A 29 -4.08 -7.03 -10.14
CA ARG A 29 -3.15 -7.71 -9.25
C ARG A 29 -3.64 -7.51 -7.82
N VAL A 30 -3.76 -8.59 -7.07
CA VAL A 30 -4.14 -8.54 -5.65
C VAL A 30 -2.93 -8.86 -4.81
N LEU A 31 -2.58 -7.92 -3.95
CA LEU A 31 -1.51 -8.03 -2.98
C LEU A 31 -2.13 -8.26 -1.60
N TYR A 32 -1.60 -9.24 -0.86
CA TYR A 32 -1.74 -9.28 0.58
C TYR A 32 -0.57 -8.55 1.21
N THR A 33 -0.88 -7.61 2.10
CA THR A 33 0.11 -6.84 2.86
C THR A 33 0.13 -7.30 4.30
N ARG A 34 1.33 -7.37 4.89
CA ARG A 34 1.49 -7.69 6.30
C ARG A 34 2.70 -6.97 6.88
N THR A 35 2.48 -6.24 7.95
CA THR A 35 3.50 -5.58 8.76
C THR A 35 3.26 -5.86 10.24
N GLY A 36 4.32 -5.98 11.03
CA GLY A 36 4.28 -5.87 12.48
C GLY A 36 4.37 -4.41 12.95
N PRO A 37 4.20 -4.14 14.26
CA PRO A 37 4.43 -2.82 14.84
C PRO A 37 5.85 -2.33 14.54
N GLY A 38 5.97 -1.15 13.93
CA GLY A 38 7.25 -0.52 13.60
C GLY A 38 7.91 -1.04 12.31
N ASP A 39 7.31 -2.00 11.60
CA ASP A 39 7.81 -2.40 10.28
C ASP A 39 7.57 -1.30 9.24
N SER A 40 8.36 -1.31 8.18
CA SER A 40 8.29 -0.32 7.11
C SER A 40 8.47 -0.94 5.72
N SER A 41 8.02 -0.21 4.71
CA SER A 41 8.38 -0.41 3.31
C SER A 41 9.08 0.84 2.76
N GLU A 42 10.17 0.64 2.03
CA GLU A 42 10.93 1.66 1.31
C GLU A 42 10.08 2.34 0.23
N MET A 43 10.55 3.46 -0.34
CA MET A 43 9.82 4.18 -1.39
C MET A 43 9.51 3.29 -2.60
N HIS A 44 8.23 3.11 -2.91
CA HIS A 44 7.73 2.26 -4.00
C HIS A 44 6.47 2.84 -4.62
N SER A 45 6.00 2.17 -5.67
CA SER A 45 4.87 2.57 -6.50
C SER A 45 3.72 1.57 -6.45
N HIS A 46 2.51 2.10 -6.46
CA HIS A 46 1.28 1.35 -6.77
C HIS A 46 0.50 2.05 -7.91
N PRO A 47 -0.16 1.31 -8.82
CA PRO A 47 -1.16 1.89 -9.71
C PRO A 47 -2.44 2.25 -8.93
N ASN A 48 -3.47 2.72 -9.62
CA ASN A 48 -4.79 2.91 -9.01
C ASN A 48 -5.23 1.62 -8.31
N MET A 49 -5.74 1.72 -7.08
CA MET A 49 -6.09 0.53 -6.30
C MET A 49 -7.27 0.76 -5.38
N VAL A 50 -7.93 -0.35 -5.05
CA VAL A 50 -8.87 -0.46 -3.93
C VAL A 50 -8.16 -1.21 -2.80
N GLY A 51 -8.16 -0.65 -1.59
CA GLY A 51 -7.69 -1.33 -0.39
C GLY A 51 -8.85 -1.87 0.44
N TYR A 52 -8.64 -3.00 1.12
CA TYR A 52 -9.51 -3.55 2.15
C TYR A 52 -8.68 -3.92 3.38
N ALA A 53 -8.98 -3.30 4.52
CA ALA A 53 -8.26 -3.55 5.77
C ALA A 53 -8.79 -4.83 6.45
N ILE A 54 -7.92 -5.82 6.64
CA ILE A 54 -8.26 -7.06 7.34
C ILE A 54 -8.15 -6.85 8.86
N SER A 55 -7.17 -6.07 9.31
CA SER A 55 -7.03 -5.61 10.70
C SER A 55 -7.21 -4.10 10.78
N ASP A 56 -7.22 -3.56 12.00
CA ASP A 56 -6.94 -2.13 12.16
C ASP A 56 -5.53 -1.86 11.63
N CYS A 57 -5.40 -0.80 10.84
CA CYS A 57 -4.15 -0.36 10.24
C CYS A 57 -3.92 1.10 10.61
N THR A 58 -2.69 1.43 11.00
CA THR A 58 -2.29 2.83 11.19
C THR A 58 -0.92 3.02 10.58
N TRP A 59 -0.85 3.77 9.49
CA TRP A 59 0.39 4.01 8.76
C TRP A 59 0.78 5.47 8.80
N ASP A 60 2.07 5.73 8.95
CA ASP A 60 2.68 6.97 8.52
C ASP A 60 3.12 6.79 7.05
N LEU A 61 2.49 7.53 6.15
CA LEU A 61 2.80 7.51 4.71
C LEU A 61 3.56 8.75 4.30
N THR A 62 4.64 8.58 3.55
CA THR A 62 5.49 9.67 3.07
C THR A 62 5.66 9.57 1.56
N GLY A 63 5.27 10.60 0.82
CA GLY A 63 5.53 10.71 -0.62
C GLY A 63 6.97 11.17 -0.93
N PRO A 64 7.42 11.15 -2.20
CA PRO A 64 8.82 11.46 -2.57
C PRO A 64 9.37 12.78 -2.02
N ASP A 65 8.56 13.84 -2.06
CA ASP A 65 8.90 15.19 -1.57
C ASP A 65 7.83 15.72 -0.60
N GLY A 66 7.03 14.83 -0.03
CA GLY A 66 5.82 15.17 0.73
C GLY A 66 5.99 15.10 2.25
N PRO A 67 5.13 15.77 3.03
CA PRO A 67 5.05 15.53 4.46
C PRO A 67 4.60 14.08 4.73
N THR A 68 4.98 13.56 5.90
CA THR A 68 4.39 12.33 6.43
C THR A 68 2.95 12.59 6.86
N VAL A 69 2.05 11.70 6.49
CA VAL A 69 0.62 11.75 6.84
C VAL A 69 0.23 10.48 7.59
N LEU A 70 -0.41 10.65 8.74
CA LEU A 70 -1.00 9.56 9.52
C LEU A 70 -2.31 9.10 8.86
N VAL A 71 -2.40 7.82 8.53
CA VAL A 71 -3.55 7.19 7.88
C VAL A 71 -4.08 6.05 8.74
N PRO A 72 -5.14 6.30 9.54
CA PRO A 72 -5.87 5.25 10.23
C PRO A 72 -6.95 4.64 9.32
N VAL A 73 -7.00 3.31 9.25
CA VAL A 73 -8.05 2.54 8.57
C VAL A 73 -8.53 1.44 9.50
N LYS A 74 -9.85 1.31 9.70
CA LYS A 74 -10.40 0.27 10.59
C LYS A 74 -10.58 -1.07 9.89
N ALA A 75 -10.50 -2.15 10.66
CA ALA A 75 -10.80 -3.47 10.16
C ALA A 75 -12.18 -3.51 9.47
N GLY A 76 -12.21 -4.03 8.24
CA GLY A 76 -13.40 -4.09 7.40
C GLY A 76 -13.65 -2.85 6.53
N GLU A 77 -12.87 -1.77 6.68
CA GLU A 77 -13.01 -0.59 5.83
C GLU A 77 -12.34 -0.78 4.47
N THR A 78 -12.94 -0.15 3.46
CA THR A 78 -12.42 -0.06 2.09
C THR A 78 -12.01 1.37 1.77
N PHE A 79 -10.93 1.52 1.02
CA PHE A 79 -10.50 2.82 0.52
C PHE A 79 -10.05 2.71 -0.94
N TYR A 80 -9.99 3.85 -1.63
CA TYR A 80 -9.43 3.94 -2.97
C TYR A 80 -8.26 4.91 -2.96
N LEU A 81 -7.20 4.56 -3.67
CA LEU A 81 -6.05 5.43 -3.93
C LEU A 81 -5.81 5.49 -5.43
N ASP A 82 -5.66 6.71 -5.94
CA ASP A 82 -5.03 6.90 -7.25
C ASP A 82 -3.56 6.45 -7.19
N ALA A 83 -2.97 6.20 -8.35
CA ALA A 83 -1.57 5.79 -8.48
C ALA A 83 -0.64 6.70 -7.66
N VAL A 84 0.16 6.09 -6.79
CA VAL A 84 0.90 6.78 -5.73
C VAL A 84 2.29 6.20 -5.52
N ASP A 85 3.26 7.09 -5.35
CA ASP A 85 4.60 6.77 -4.87
C ASP A 85 4.61 7.07 -3.37
N HIS A 86 5.01 6.11 -2.53
CA HIS A 86 5.18 6.34 -1.10
C HIS A 86 6.15 5.35 -0.43
N SER A 87 6.67 5.73 0.73
CA SER A 87 7.10 4.81 1.77
C SER A 87 6.04 4.75 2.87
N ALA A 88 6.03 3.66 3.62
CA ALA A 88 5.07 3.44 4.71
C ALA A 88 5.80 2.94 5.96
N HIS A 89 5.34 3.39 7.12
CA HIS A 89 5.75 2.90 8.43
C HIS A 89 4.51 2.53 9.24
N ASP A 90 4.47 1.31 9.78
CA ASP A 90 3.37 0.85 10.62
C ASP A 90 3.53 1.38 12.04
N VAL A 91 2.65 2.29 12.44
CA VAL A 91 2.61 2.89 13.78
C VAL A 91 1.46 2.31 14.62
N GLY A 92 0.86 1.21 14.15
CA GLY A 92 -0.12 0.42 14.89
C GLY A 92 0.53 -0.42 15.99
N THR A 93 -0.26 -0.82 16.99
CA THR A 93 0.23 -1.57 18.16
C THR A 93 0.24 -3.09 17.94
N THR A 94 -0.50 -3.59 16.96
CA THR A 94 -0.62 -5.02 16.64
C THR A 94 -0.06 -5.38 15.25
N GLY A 95 0.36 -4.38 14.47
CA GLY A 95 0.66 -4.52 13.05
C GLY A 95 -0.60 -4.45 12.17
N SER A 96 -0.38 -4.40 10.86
CA SER A 96 -1.40 -4.13 9.85
C SER A 96 -1.47 -5.23 8.79
N HIS A 97 -2.67 -5.68 8.48
CA HIS A 97 -2.96 -6.62 7.41
C HIS A 97 -4.00 -6.03 6.46
N ALA A 98 -3.75 -6.05 5.15
CA ALA A 98 -4.71 -5.59 4.15
C ALA A 98 -4.64 -6.39 2.86
N LEU A 99 -5.67 -6.25 2.03
CA LEU A 99 -5.60 -6.56 0.61
C LEU A 99 -5.54 -5.26 -0.17
N LEU A 100 -4.62 -5.18 -1.13
CA LEU A 100 -4.59 -4.13 -2.14
C LEU A 100 -4.94 -4.76 -3.49
N ILE A 101 -6.02 -4.29 -4.10
CA ILE A 101 -6.49 -4.69 -5.42
C ILE A 101 -6.05 -3.60 -6.38
N GLU A 102 -4.88 -3.81 -6.97
CA GLU A 102 -4.28 -2.93 -7.96
C GLU A 102 -4.91 -3.17 -9.32
N LEU A 103 -5.37 -2.08 -9.95
CA LEU A 103 -6.03 -2.11 -11.24
C LEU A 103 -4.98 -2.06 -12.36
N LYS A 104 -5.13 -2.95 -13.34
CA LYS A 104 -4.35 -2.93 -14.58
C LYS A 104 -5.12 -2.16 -15.65
N LYS A 105 -4.37 -1.48 -16.52
CA LYS A 105 -4.92 -0.80 -17.70
C LYS A 105 -5.29 -1.79 -18.78
#